data_AF-A0A7S2BJB7-F1
#
_entry.id   AF-A0A7S2BJB7-F1
#
_cell.length_a   1.000
_cell.length_b   1.000
_cell.length_c   1.000
_cell.angle_alpha   90.00
_cell.angle_beta   90.00
_cell.angle_gamma   90.00
#
_symmetry.space_group_name_H-M   'P 1'
#
loop_
_entity.id
_entity.type
_entity.pdbx_description
1 polymer ?
#
loop_
_entity_poly.entity_id
_entity_poly.type
_entity_poly.pdbx_seq_one_letter_code
_entity_poly.pdbx_strand_id
1 'polypeptide(L)'
;TWSAPSAEEASRGEPERIGSFEVRRAAPIPTAAHVLLHVKHEPELVSLPQGLADLFGMPHATRAAAATSLWQYLKLQKLQNASDPSVVDVDDALAHALGLAPSEKRIRLPMLAQKLTSRLEKLPPVRIDVHMPTSTTPELVYDVEVSLAGAMRTAQANEWQRVAGRVLAPNLAPGEEDDEDRRIAKAMQAIQERLRRRAFYLGFAHSPADFVAALCASQARDLRVMAIGQSRGQTGQHARSRFYELPWAEEAAMRYLRRSV
;
A
#
# COMPACT_ATOMS: atom_id res chain seq x y z
N THR A 1 35.66 -0.97 -24.89
CA THR A 1 34.87 -2.21 -25.05
C THR A 1 34.27 -2.53 -23.70
N TRP A 2 32.94 -2.67 -23.62
CA TRP A 2 32.25 -3.01 -22.38
C TRP A 2 32.28 -4.53 -22.22
N SER A 3 32.85 -5.02 -21.13
CA SER A 3 32.78 -6.43 -20.73
C SER A 3 31.96 -6.52 -19.45
N ALA A 4 30.89 -7.31 -19.49
CA ALA A 4 30.05 -7.58 -18.32
C ALA A 4 30.79 -8.51 -17.34
N PRO A 5 30.64 -8.33 -16.02
CA PRO A 5 31.27 -9.19 -15.01
C PRO A 5 30.60 -10.57 -14.94
N SER A 6 31.38 -11.58 -14.54
CA SER A 6 30.95 -12.97 -14.46
C SER A 6 30.27 -13.24 -13.12
N ALA A 7 29.26 -14.11 -13.11
CA ALA A 7 28.38 -14.37 -11.97
C ALA A 7 29.06 -14.87 -10.66
N GLU A 8 30.35 -15.22 -10.69
CA GLU A 8 31.10 -15.65 -9.51
C GLU A 8 31.55 -14.50 -8.59
N GLU A 9 31.73 -13.29 -9.11
CA GLU A 9 32.19 -12.13 -8.33
C GLU A 9 31.11 -11.56 -7.38
N ALA A 10 29.84 -11.88 -7.63
CA ALA A 10 28.70 -11.43 -6.81
C ALA A 10 28.61 -12.09 -5.42
N SER A 11 29.43 -13.11 -5.12
CA SER A 11 29.34 -13.89 -3.88
C SER A 11 30.24 -13.40 -2.74
N ARG A 12 31.20 -12.51 -3.01
CA ARG A 12 32.04 -11.89 -1.98
C ARG A 12 31.53 -10.47 -1.76
N GLY A 13 31.07 -10.17 -0.55
CA GLY A 13 30.56 -8.84 -0.15
C GLY A 13 31.62 -7.73 -0.12
N GLU A 14 32.56 -7.72 -1.05
CA GLU A 14 33.36 -6.55 -1.39
C GLU A 14 32.46 -5.56 -2.14
N PRO A 15 32.60 -4.24 -1.92
CA PRO A 15 31.87 -3.26 -2.72
C PRO A 15 32.22 -3.51 -4.19
N GLU A 16 31.21 -3.92 -4.95
CA GLU A 16 31.26 -4.25 -6.37
C GLU A 16 32.14 -3.19 -7.06
N ARG A 17 33.32 -3.58 -7.58
CA ARG A 17 34.22 -2.68 -8.31
C ARG A 17 33.58 -2.37 -9.66
N ILE A 18 32.62 -1.46 -9.67
CA ILE A 18 31.90 -1.04 -10.86
C ILE A 18 32.82 -0.12 -11.67
N GLY A 19 33.46 -0.70 -12.70
CA GLY A 19 33.94 -0.01 -13.90
C GLY A 19 35.09 0.97 -13.73
N SER A 20 36.30 0.57 -14.15
CA SER A 20 37.36 1.52 -14.50
C SER A 20 37.15 2.05 -15.93
N PHE A 21 37.28 3.35 -16.15
CA PHE A 21 37.36 3.92 -17.50
C PHE A 21 38.77 4.43 -17.77
N GLU A 22 39.29 4.15 -18.96
CA GLU A 22 40.61 4.60 -19.41
C GLU A 22 40.44 5.58 -20.57
N VAL A 23 41.07 6.76 -20.46
CA VAL A 23 41.10 7.76 -21.52
C VAL A 23 42.53 7.91 -22.00
N ARG A 24 42.79 7.57 -23.27
CA ARG A 24 44.11 7.72 -23.90
C ARG A 24 44.09 8.92 -24.84
N ARG A 25 45.07 9.81 -24.69
CA ARG A 25 45.32 10.91 -25.61
C ARG A 25 46.82 11.02 -25.87
N ALA A 26 47.22 11.05 -27.14
CA ALA A 26 48.59 11.38 -27.52
C ALA A 26 48.78 12.90 -27.40
N ALA A 27 49.57 13.34 -26.42
CA ALA A 27 49.95 14.73 -26.25
C ALA A 27 51.47 14.81 -25.99
N PRO A 28 52.24 15.55 -26.79
CA PRO A 28 53.68 15.69 -26.60
C PRO A 28 54.07 16.65 -25.47
N ILE A 29 53.11 17.34 -24.86
CA ILE A 29 53.32 18.38 -23.83
C ILE A 29 52.52 18.00 -22.57
N PRO A 30 53.09 18.16 -21.35
CA PRO A 30 52.35 17.99 -20.11
C PRO A 30 51.13 18.91 -20.09
N THR A 31 49.95 18.33 -19.96
CA THR A 31 48.67 19.03 -20.06
C THR A 31 47.93 18.91 -18.73
N ALA A 32 47.43 20.04 -18.21
CA ALA A 32 46.49 20.02 -17.10
C ALA A 32 45.10 19.59 -17.59
N ALA A 33 44.50 18.63 -16.91
CA ALA A 33 43.15 18.17 -17.17
C ALA A 33 42.27 18.39 -15.93
N HIS A 34 41.00 18.68 -16.16
CA HIS A 34 40.00 18.81 -15.11
C HIS A 34 38.99 17.67 -15.28
N VAL A 35 38.86 16.82 -14.26
CA VAL A 35 37.85 15.78 -14.22
C VAL A 35 36.67 16.31 -13.42
N LEU A 36 35.50 16.39 -14.05
CA LEU A 36 34.25 16.81 -13.40
C LEU A 36 33.39 15.60 -13.11
N LEU A 37 33.22 15.28 -11.84
CA LEU A 37 32.41 14.16 -11.36
C LEU A 37 31.02 14.67 -10.97
N HIS A 38 30.02 14.30 -11.77
CA HIS A 38 28.61 14.54 -11.47
C HIS A 38 28.04 13.34 -10.72
N VAL A 39 27.98 13.44 -9.39
CA VAL A 39 27.36 12.41 -8.55
C VAL A 39 25.84 12.54 -8.64
N LYS A 40 25.17 11.48 -9.10
CA LYS A 40 23.70 11.44 -9.13
C LYS A 40 23.18 11.12 -7.73
N HIS A 41 22.63 12.13 -7.05
CA HIS A 41 21.97 11.95 -5.77
C HIS A 41 20.47 11.71 -5.96
N GLU A 42 19.94 10.66 -5.33
CA GLU A 42 18.50 10.40 -5.25
C GLU A 42 18.08 10.35 -3.77
N PRO A 43 17.19 11.25 -3.29
CA PRO A 43 16.62 12.41 -3.98
C PRO A 43 17.65 13.49 -4.33
N GLU A 44 17.32 14.34 -5.33
CA GLU A 44 18.21 15.40 -5.85
C GLU A 44 18.68 16.33 -4.71
N LEU A 45 20.00 16.41 -4.52
CA LEU A 45 20.64 17.37 -3.64
C LEU A 45 20.85 18.69 -4.38
N VAL A 46 20.52 19.78 -3.71
CA VAL A 46 20.72 21.16 -4.19
C VAL A 46 21.69 21.88 -3.28
N SER A 47 22.48 22.78 -3.87
CA SER A 47 23.37 23.66 -3.13
C SER A 47 22.58 24.90 -2.68
N LEU A 48 22.73 25.27 -1.42
CA LEU A 48 22.11 26.48 -0.90
C LEU A 48 23.09 27.65 -1.02
N PRO A 49 22.60 28.86 -1.39
CA PRO A 49 23.38 30.08 -1.27
C PRO A 49 23.86 30.26 0.17
N GLN A 50 25.06 30.84 0.35
CA GLN A 50 25.69 30.99 1.68
C GLN A 50 24.74 31.60 2.73
N GLY A 51 23.97 32.64 2.37
CA GLY A 51 23.01 33.24 3.30
C GLY A 51 21.90 32.29 3.79
N LEU A 52 21.46 31.34 2.97
CA LEU A 52 20.51 30.31 3.39
C LEU A 52 21.20 29.14 4.11
N ALA A 53 22.42 28.81 3.71
CA ALA A 53 23.23 27.79 4.36
C ALA A 53 23.51 28.14 5.82
N ASP A 54 23.81 29.41 6.11
CA ASP A 54 24.05 29.91 7.47
C ASP A 54 22.77 29.89 8.32
N LEU A 55 21.62 30.24 7.72
CA LEU A 55 20.32 30.24 8.42
C LEU A 55 19.81 28.83 8.73
N PHE A 56 19.92 27.90 7.77
CA PHE A 56 19.45 26.52 7.96
C PHE A 56 20.51 25.61 8.61
N GLY A 57 21.76 26.07 8.73
CA GLY A 57 22.89 25.28 9.21
C GLY A 57 23.28 24.13 8.28
N MET A 58 22.90 24.21 6.99
CA MET A 58 23.10 23.14 6.01
C MET A 58 23.54 23.71 4.65
N PRO A 59 24.76 23.38 4.17
CA PRO A 59 25.24 23.86 2.87
C PRO A 59 24.59 23.12 1.68
N HIS A 60 24.23 21.85 1.88
CA HIS A 60 23.60 21.01 0.86
C HIS A 60 22.36 20.36 1.46
N ALA A 61 21.22 20.44 0.77
CA ALA A 61 19.98 19.81 1.23
C ALA A 61 19.15 19.30 0.05
N THR A 62 18.16 18.47 0.32
CA THR A 62 17.12 18.14 -0.67
C THR A 62 16.12 19.28 -0.74
N ARG A 63 15.40 19.44 -1.85
CA ARG A 63 14.34 20.48 -1.95
C ARG A 63 13.29 20.35 -0.85
N ALA A 64 12.92 19.12 -0.51
CA ALA A 64 11.99 18.83 0.58
C ALA A 64 12.58 19.21 1.95
N ALA A 65 13.85 18.89 2.20
CA ALA A 65 14.54 19.28 3.43
C ALA A 65 14.65 20.80 3.56
N ALA A 66 15.02 21.51 2.49
CA ALA A 66 15.09 22.98 2.47
C ALA A 66 13.72 23.62 2.78
N ALA A 67 12.64 23.11 2.18
CA ALA A 67 11.29 23.57 2.49
C ALA A 67 10.89 23.29 3.96
N THR A 68 11.30 22.15 4.49
CA THR A 68 11.06 21.79 5.90
C THR A 68 11.83 22.71 6.85
N SER A 69 13.10 23.00 6.55
CA SER A 69 13.94 23.92 7.34
C SER A 69 13.41 25.34 7.29
N LEU A 70 12.92 25.81 6.14
CA LEU A 70 12.22 27.09 6.04
C LEU A 70 11.00 27.11 6.97
N TRP A 71 10.17 26.06 6.94
CA TRP A 71 8.99 26.00 7.81
C TRP A 71 9.34 25.96 9.29
N GLN A 72 10.39 25.23 9.66
CA GLN A 72 10.92 25.20 11.02
C GLN A 72 11.43 26.59 11.46
N TYR A 73 12.16 27.29 10.59
CA TYR A 73 12.64 28.64 10.83
C TYR A 73 11.48 29.61 11.09
N LEU A 74 10.46 29.59 10.24
CA LEU A 74 9.26 30.44 10.38
C LEU A 74 8.54 30.20 11.72
N LYS A 75 8.47 28.95 12.18
CA LYS A 75 7.88 28.59 13.46
C LYS A 75 8.72 29.07 14.64
N LEU A 76 10.05 28.91 14.58
CA LEU A 76 10.96 29.33 15.65
C LEU A 76 10.95 30.84 15.84
N GLN A 77 10.96 31.59 14.75
CA GLN A 77 10.95 33.06 14.76
C GLN A 77 9.54 33.67 14.88
N LYS A 78 8.48 32.83 14.94
CA LYS A 78 7.07 33.25 15.04
C LYS A 78 6.67 34.30 14.00
N LEU A 79 7.13 34.13 12.77
CA LEU A 79 6.95 35.07 11.66
C LEU A 79 5.58 34.95 10.96
N GLN A 80 4.72 34.06 11.44
CA GLN A 80 3.35 33.91 10.94
C GLN A 80 2.44 34.94 11.59
N ASN A 81 1.65 35.61 10.75
CA ASN A 81 0.69 36.60 11.23
C ASN A 81 -0.47 35.89 11.97
N ALA A 82 -0.82 36.39 13.15
CA ALA A 82 -1.91 35.85 13.96
C ALA A 82 -3.30 36.02 13.32
N SER A 83 -3.47 37.03 12.46
CA SER A 83 -4.74 37.32 11.79
C SER A 83 -4.93 36.57 10.48
N ASP A 84 -3.84 36.23 9.77
CA ASP A 84 -3.90 35.45 8.52
C ASP A 84 -2.67 34.52 8.42
N PRO A 85 -2.82 33.20 8.59
CA PRO A 85 -1.72 32.25 8.55
C PRO A 85 -1.11 32.08 7.14
N SER A 86 -1.75 32.63 6.10
CA SER A 86 -1.24 32.59 4.73
C SER A 86 -0.17 33.65 4.46
N VAL A 87 -0.08 34.67 5.32
CA VAL A 87 0.86 35.80 5.21
C VAL A 87 1.96 35.68 6.26
N VAL A 88 3.21 35.83 5.80
CA VAL A 88 4.41 35.77 6.62
C VAL A 88 5.09 37.13 6.59
N ASP A 89 5.42 37.65 7.77
CA ASP A 89 6.29 38.81 7.91
C ASP A 89 7.74 38.32 7.88
N VAL A 90 8.46 38.60 6.78
CA VAL A 90 9.83 38.15 6.55
C VAL A 90 10.79 39.03 7.36
N ASP A 91 11.65 38.40 8.16
CA ASP A 91 12.71 39.05 8.92
C ASP A 91 13.86 39.50 8.01
N ASP A 92 14.65 40.48 8.47
CA ASP A 92 15.72 41.06 7.65
C ASP A 92 16.79 40.02 7.25
N ALA A 93 17.01 38.98 8.08
CA ALA A 93 17.96 37.91 7.78
C ALA A 93 17.46 36.98 6.65
N LEU A 94 16.19 36.56 6.71
CA LEU A 94 15.57 35.76 5.63
C LEU A 94 15.40 36.58 4.35
N ALA A 95 15.11 37.89 4.46
CA ALA A 95 15.05 38.80 3.33
C ALA A 95 16.40 38.90 2.62
N HIS A 96 17.49 39.06 3.38
CA HIS A 96 18.85 39.06 2.84
C HIS A 96 19.19 37.71 2.18
N ALA A 97 18.89 36.60 2.83
CA ALA A 97 19.21 35.26 2.32
C ALA A 97 18.42 34.88 1.03
N LEU A 98 17.17 35.36 0.89
CA LEU A 98 16.36 35.15 -0.32
C LEU A 98 16.58 36.26 -1.38
N GLY A 99 17.37 37.28 -1.06
CA GLY A 99 17.61 38.45 -1.91
C GLY A 99 16.32 39.20 -2.25
N LEU A 100 15.45 39.37 -1.26
CA LEU A 100 14.20 40.13 -1.36
C LEU A 100 14.48 41.62 -1.11
N ALA A 101 13.73 42.49 -1.78
CA ALA A 101 13.84 43.92 -1.56
C ALA A 101 13.32 44.31 -0.16
N PRO A 102 13.87 45.33 0.51
CA PRO A 102 13.44 45.76 1.85
C PRO A 102 11.97 46.23 1.91
N SER A 103 11.31 46.42 0.76
CA SER A 103 9.88 46.72 0.64
C SER A 103 8.97 45.48 0.68
N GLU A 104 9.51 44.26 0.48
CA GLU A 104 8.76 43.00 0.46
C GLU A 104 8.78 42.28 1.82
N LYS A 105 8.46 43.00 2.90
CA LYS A 105 8.42 42.40 4.25
C LYS A 105 7.23 41.49 4.49
N ARG A 106 6.18 41.57 3.66
CA ARG A 106 4.98 40.73 3.75
C ARG A 106 4.79 39.90 2.50
N ILE A 107 4.95 38.59 2.64
CA ILE A 107 4.88 37.65 1.52
C ILE A 107 3.94 36.51 1.88
N ARG A 108 3.18 36.03 0.90
CA ARG A 108 2.36 34.82 1.07
C ARG A 108 3.26 33.58 1.12
N LEU A 109 2.95 32.64 2.01
CA LEU A 109 3.75 31.41 2.19
C LEU A 109 4.04 30.64 0.87
N PRO A 110 3.08 30.49 -0.07
CA PRO A 110 3.36 29.83 -1.36
C PRO A 110 4.36 30.59 -2.23
N MET A 111 4.33 31.93 -2.21
CA MET A 111 5.29 32.77 -2.93
C MET A 111 6.68 32.65 -2.31
N LEU A 112 6.76 32.58 -0.98
CA LEU A 112 8.02 32.37 -0.27
C LEU A 112 8.66 31.02 -0.64
N ALA A 113 7.87 29.94 -0.70
CA ALA A 113 8.36 28.62 -1.13
C ALA A 113 8.82 28.61 -2.60
N GLN A 114 8.14 29.36 -3.48
CA GLN A 114 8.56 29.52 -4.87
C GLN A 114 9.88 30.31 -4.98
N LYS A 115 10.01 31.40 -4.21
CA LYS A 115 11.25 32.20 -4.14
C LYS A 115 12.41 31.36 -3.61
N LEU A 116 12.19 30.55 -2.57
CA LEU A 116 13.17 29.57 -2.10
C LEU A 116 13.60 28.66 -3.25
N THR A 117 12.65 28.01 -3.92
CA THR A 117 12.96 27.08 -5.02
C THR A 117 13.73 27.73 -6.16
N SER A 118 13.48 29.02 -6.45
CA SER A 118 14.19 29.77 -7.48
C SER A 118 15.65 30.13 -7.12
N ARG A 119 15.99 30.11 -5.83
CA ARG A 119 17.34 30.38 -5.31
C ARG A 119 18.17 29.12 -5.09
N LEU A 120 17.56 27.94 -5.17
CA LEU A 120 18.27 26.66 -5.04
C LEU A 120 19.05 26.40 -6.32
N GLU A 121 20.36 26.18 -6.17
CA GLU A 121 21.24 25.88 -7.30
C GLU A 121 21.51 24.38 -7.40
N LYS A 122 21.82 23.91 -8.61
CA LYS A 122 22.27 22.53 -8.80
C LYS A 122 23.59 22.34 -8.05
N LEU A 123 23.75 21.17 -7.43
CA LEU A 123 24.98 20.84 -6.73
C LEU A 123 26.19 20.93 -7.71
N PRO A 124 27.23 21.70 -7.38
CA PRO A 124 28.41 21.79 -8.25
C PRO A 124 29.09 20.41 -8.34
N PRO A 125 29.60 20.03 -9.52
CA PRO A 125 30.33 18.77 -9.68
C PRO A 125 31.63 18.78 -8.87
N VAL A 126 32.07 17.61 -8.43
CA VAL A 126 33.38 17.45 -7.79
C VAL A 126 34.44 17.64 -8.88
N ARG A 127 35.22 18.71 -8.76
CA ARG A 127 36.30 19.04 -9.70
C ARG A 127 37.62 18.48 -9.17
N ILE A 128 38.23 17.59 -9.95
CA ILE A 128 39.56 17.04 -9.68
C ILE A 128 40.53 17.58 -10.72
N ASP A 129 41.53 18.31 -10.27
CA ASP A 129 42.57 18.90 -11.12
C ASP A 129 43.73 17.91 -11.23
N VAL A 130 43.87 17.29 -12.41
CA VAL A 130 44.90 16.29 -12.70
C VAL A 130 45.98 16.93 -13.56
N HIS A 131 47.20 16.96 -13.06
CA HIS A 131 48.37 17.30 -13.86
C HIS A 131 48.95 16.00 -14.44
N MET A 132 49.03 15.89 -15.77
CA MET A 132 49.56 14.70 -16.44
C MET A 132 51.05 14.90 -16.81
N PRO A 133 52.01 14.41 -16.00
CA PRO A 133 53.43 14.44 -16.35
C PRO A 133 53.78 13.38 -17.40
N THR A 134 54.83 13.64 -18.20
CA THR A 134 55.23 12.81 -19.36
C THR A 134 55.97 11.52 -18.99
N SER A 135 56.56 11.38 -17.79
CA SER A 135 57.43 10.24 -17.46
C SER A 135 56.91 9.26 -16.40
N THR A 136 55.99 9.67 -15.53
CA THR A 136 55.56 8.87 -14.37
C THR A 136 54.20 9.35 -13.90
N THR A 137 53.15 8.56 -14.09
CA THR A 137 51.81 8.87 -13.57
C THR A 137 51.82 8.71 -12.04
N PRO A 138 51.67 9.78 -11.25
CA PRO A 138 51.46 9.63 -9.81
C PRO A 138 50.12 8.92 -9.57
N GLU A 139 50.09 8.00 -8.61
CA GLU A 139 48.83 7.42 -8.11
C GLU A 139 48.09 8.51 -7.33
N LEU A 140 47.16 9.19 -7.99
CA LEU A 140 46.27 10.17 -7.36
C LEU A 140 45.05 9.43 -6.81
N VAL A 141 44.96 9.38 -5.48
CA VAL A 141 43.82 8.80 -4.77
C VAL A 141 43.02 9.93 -4.14
N TYR A 142 41.72 9.98 -4.45
CA TYR A 142 40.79 10.94 -3.87
C TYR A 142 39.65 10.20 -3.19
N ASP A 143 39.43 10.49 -1.92
CA ASP A 143 38.26 10.01 -1.19
C ASP A 143 37.09 10.98 -1.38
N VAL A 144 35.95 10.46 -1.84
CA VAL A 144 34.72 11.22 -2.04
C VAL A 144 33.63 10.59 -1.19
N GLU A 145 33.17 11.31 -0.16
CA GLU A 145 32.06 10.86 0.66
C GLU A 145 30.74 10.98 -0.12
N VAL A 146 30.09 9.85 -0.38
CA VAL A 146 28.79 9.80 -1.06
C VAL A 146 27.74 9.28 -0.09
N SER A 147 26.67 10.07 0.12
CA SER A 147 25.55 9.64 0.96
C SER A 147 24.73 8.54 0.28
N LEU A 148 25.00 7.29 0.65
CA LEU A 148 24.29 6.10 0.16
C LEU A 148 22.88 5.94 0.74
N ALA A 149 22.55 6.68 1.81
CA ALA A 149 21.24 6.59 2.47
C ALA A 149 20.07 6.94 1.53
N GLY A 150 20.30 7.84 0.57
CA GLY A 150 19.35 8.15 -0.48
C GLY A 150 19.12 6.98 -1.44
N ALA A 151 20.21 6.43 -1.99
CA ALA A 151 20.19 5.32 -2.93
C ALA A 151 19.61 4.03 -2.34
N MET A 152 19.90 3.73 -1.06
CA MET A 152 19.29 2.59 -0.37
C MET A 152 17.79 2.80 -0.16
N ARG A 153 17.35 4.01 0.19
CA ARG A 153 15.92 4.31 0.34
C ARG A 153 15.18 4.29 -0.99
N THR A 154 15.77 4.76 -2.09
CA THR A 154 15.15 4.62 -3.42
C THR A 154 15.19 3.18 -3.91
N ALA A 155 16.26 2.42 -3.67
CA ALA A 155 16.28 0.98 -3.98
C ALA A 155 15.19 0.24 -3.21
N GLN A 156 15.05 0.52 -1.91
CA GLN A 156 13.99 -0.04 -1.08
C GLN A 156 12.61 0.45 -1.52
N ALA A 157 12.43 1.73 -1.85
CA ALA A 157 11.16 2.27 -2.32
C ALA A 157 10.77 1.66 -3.68
N ASN A 158 11.72 1.46 -4.59
CA ASN A 158 11.51 0.79 -5.85
C ASN A 158 11.17 -0.69 -5.64
N GLU A 159 11.82 -1.35 -4.68
CA GLU A 159 11.48 -2.71 -4.27
C GLU A 159 10.08 -2.78 -3.65
N TRP A 160 9.75 -1.88 -2.74
CA TRP A 160 8.40 -1.72 -2.18
C TRP A 160 7.37 -1.42 -3.27
N GLN A 161 7.70 -0.64 -4.28
CA GLN A 161 6.80 -0.31 -5.39
C GLN A 161 6.68 -1.48 -6.38
N ARG A 162 7.70 -2.34 -6.50
CA ARG A 162 7.63 -3.61 -7.23
C ARG A 162 6.82 -4.66 -6.45
N VAL A 163 7.01 -4.74 -5.15
CA VAL A 163 6.24 -5.64 -4.26
C VAL A 163 4.80 -5.17 -4.17
N ALA A 164 4.56 -3.89 -3.92
CA ALA A 164 3.24 -3.28 -3.97
C ALA A 164 2.66 -3.39 -5.38
N GLY A 165 3.44 -3.22 -6.44
CA GLY A 165 3.01 -3.47 -7.82
C GLY A 165 2.68 -4.94 -8.08
N ARG A 166 3.23 -5.90 -7.32
CA ARG A 166 2.89 -7.32 -7.40
C ARG A 166 1.71 -7.71 -6.51
N VAL A 167 1.57 -7.07 -5.35
CA VAL A 167 0.50 -7.28 -4.36
C VAL A 167 -0.77 -6.53 -4.75
N LEU A 168 -0.63 -5.33 -5.30
CA LEU A 168 -1.70 -4.45 -5.80
C LEU A 168 -1.84 -4.54 -7.33
N ALA A 169 -1.02 -5.34 -8.02
CA ALA A 169 -1.34 -5.69 -9.39
C ALA A 169 -2.72 -6.36 -9.37
N PRO A 170 -3.67 -5.92 -10.21
CA PRO A 170 -4.97 -6.57 -10.37
C PRO A 170 -4.88 -7.98 -10.99
N ASN A 171 -3.67 -8.55 -11.03
CA ASN A 171 -3.32 -9.81 -11.68
C ASN A 171 -2.90 -10.91 -10.69
N LEU A 172 -2.98 -10.70 -9.36
CA LEU A 172 -3.38 -11.84 -8.53
C LEU A 172 -4.80 -12.12 -8.99
N ALA A 173 -4.96 -13.12 -9.86
CA ALA A 173 -6.23 -13.40 -10.51
C ALA A 173 -7.29 -13.46 -9.41
N PRO A 174 -8.24 -12.50 -9.33
CA PRO A 174 -9.23 -12.48 -8.26
C PRO A 174 -10.12 -13.74 -8.29
N GLY A 175 -9.98 -14.58 -9.31
CA GLY A 175 -10.62 -15.89 -9.42
C GLY A 175 -9.88 -17.05 -8.75
N GLU A 176 -8.57 -17.02 -8.52
CA GLU A 176 -7.88 -18.20 -7.95
C GLU A 176 -8.26 -18.41 -6.48
N GLU A 177 -8.27 -17.34 -5.68
CA GLU A 177 -8.71 -17.38 -4.29
C GLU A 177 -10.21 -17.71 -4.20
N ASP A 178 -11.04 -17.06 -5.04
CA ASP A 178 -12.48 -17.31 -5.11
C ASP A 178 -12.81 -18.75 -5.55
N ASP A 179 -12.04 -19.32 -6.48
CA ASP A 179 -12.26 -20.69 -6.97
C ASP A 179 -11.82 -21.73 -5.93
N GLU A 180 -10.74 -21.49 -5.18
CA GLU A 180 -10.38 -22.34 -4.05
C GLU A 180 -11.43 -22.27 -2.93
N ASP A 181 -11.96 -21.08 -2.61
CA ASP A 181 -13.06 -20.95 -1.65
C ASP A 181 -14.33 -21.67 -2.10
N ARG A 182 -14.66 -21.61 -3.39
CA ARG A 182 -15.77 -22.38 -3.97
C ARG A 182 -15.53 -23.89 -3.88
N ARG A 183 -14.29 -24.36 -4.02
CA ARG A 183 -13.95 -25.78 -3.85
C ARG A 183 -14.13 -26.21 -2.40
N ILE A 184 -13.70 -25.39 -1.44
CA ILE A 184 -13.89 -25.63 -0.01
C ILE A 184 -15.39 -25.68 0.31
N ALA A 185 -16.19 -24.71 -0.16
CA ALA A 185 -17.63 -24.68 0.08
C ALA A 185 -18.35 -25.93 -0.47
N LYS A 186 -18.00 -26.38 -1.68
CA LYS A 186 -18.53 -27.63 -2.26
C LYS A 186 -18.14 -28.86 -1.44
N ALA A 187 -16.90 -28.93 -0.97
CA ALA A 187 -16.43 -30.02 -0.13
C ALA A 187 -17.18 -30.07 1.21
N MET A 188 -17.41 -28.92 1.85
CA MET A 188 -18.20 -28.82 3.08
C MET A 188 -19.64 -29.30 2.89
N GLN A 189 -20.31 -28.89 1.81
CA GLN A 189 -21.66 -29.36 1.48
C GLN A 189 -21.70 -30.88 1.28
N ALA A 190 -20.72 -31.44 0.56
CA ALA A 190 -20.62 -32.88 0.36
C ALA A 190 -20.40 -33.64 1.67
N ILE A 191 -19.61 -33.10 2.61
CA ILE A 191 -19.42 -33.69 3.94
C ILE A 191 -20.72 -33.66 4.73
N GLN A 192 -21.43 -32.53 4.76
CA GLN A 192 -22.70 -32.42 5.47
C GLN A 192 -23.75 -33.40 4.93
N GLU A 193 -23.84 -33.55 3.61
CA GLU A 193 -24.73 -34.51 2.98
C GLU A 193 -24.37 -35.96 3.36
N ARG A 194 -23.08 -36.30 3.36
CA ARG A 194 -22.61 -37.62 3.81
C ARG A 194 -22.93 -37.88 5.28
N LEU A 195 -22.78 -36.87 6.15
CA LEU A 195 -23.13 -36.96 7.57
C LEU A 195 -24.64 -37.18 7.78
N ARG A 196 -25.48 -36.46 7.04
CA ARG A 196 -26.95 -36.64 7.06
C ARG A 196 -27.34 -38.05 6.62
N ARG A 197 -26.78 -38.54 5.51
CA ARG A 197 -27.03 -39.91 5.03
C ARG A 197 -26.57 -40.95 6.04
N ARG A 198 -25.37 -40.79 6.61
CA ARG A 198 -24.86 -41.70 7.64
C ARG A 198 -25.78 -41.74 8.86
N ALA A 199 -26.22 -40.58 9.36
CA ALA A 199 -27.15 -40.51 10.49
C ALA A 199 -28.50 -41.18 10.15
N PHE A 200 -29.01 -40.98 8.93
CA PHE A 200 -30.23 -41.64 8.45
C PHE A 200 -30.10 -43.17 8.46
N TYR A 201 -29.03 -43.72 7.86
CA TYR A 201 -28.83 -45.17 7.80
C TYR A 201 -28.54 -45.78 9.17
N LEU A 202 -27.81 -45.08 10.05
CA LEU A 202 -27.60 -45.54 11.42
C LEU A 202 -28.90 -45.54 12.24
N GLY A 203 -29.74 -44.51 12.08
CA GLY A 203 -31.06 -44.47 12.72
C GLY A 203 -31.96 -45.63 12.28
N PHE A 204 -31.93 -45.96 10.98
CA PHE A 204 -32.64 -47.13 10.45
C PHE A 204 -32.09 -48.45 10.99
N ALA A 205 -30.76 -48.59 11.06
CA ALA A 205 -30.12 -49.83 11.53
C ALA A 205 -30.37 -50.11 13.02
N HIS A 206 -30.49 -49.06 13.85
CA HIS A 206 -30.74 -49.21 15.29
C HIS A 206 -32.18 -49.63 15.60
N SER A 207 -33.18 -49.04 14.94
CA SER A 207 -34.60 -49.29 15.21
C SER A 207 -35.46 -49.12 13.94
N PRO A 208 -35.51 -50.13 13.06
CA PRO A 208 -36.10 -49.97 11.73
C PRO A 208 -37.61 -49.71 11.76
N ALA A 209 -38.36 -50.36 12.65
CA ALA A 209 -39.82 -50.23 12.73
C ALA A 209 -40.24 -48.80 13.17
N ASP A 210 -39.67 -48.31 14.26
CA ASP A 210 -39.95 -46.96 14.78
C ASP A 210 -39.43 -45.88 13.83
N PHE A 211 -38.28 -46.10 13.19
CA PHE A 211 -37.70 -45.18 12.22
C PHE A 211 -38.58 -45.02 10.98
N VAL A 212 -39.08 -46.11 10.41
CA VAL A 212 -39.99 -46.06 9.24
C VAL A 212 -41.31 -45.38 9.62
N ALA A 213 -41.88 -45.69 10.80
CA ALA A 213 -43.08 -45.04 11.28
C ALA A 213 -42.88 -43.51 11.44
N ALA A 214 -41.77 -43.10 12.05
CA ALA A 214 -41.41 -41.69 12.21
C ALA A 214 -41.15 -41.00 10.85
N LEU A 215 -40.49 -41.69 9.92
CA LEU A 215 -40.22 -41.19 8.57
C LEU A 215 -41.51 -40.97 7.79
N CYS A 216 -42.42 -41.96 7.77
CA CYS A 216 -43.73 -41.83 7.14
C CYS A 216 -44.54 -40.69 7.77
N ALA A 217 -44.50 -40.55 9.10
CA ALA A 217 -45.17 -39.44 9.78
C ALA A 217 -44.53 -38.07 9.47
N SER A 218 -43.21 -38.00 9.25
CA SER A 218 -42.52 -36.78 8.80
C SER A 218 -42.90 -36.43 7.37
N GLN A 219 -42.79 -37.38 6.44
CA GLN A 219 -43.16 -37.16 5.04
C GLN A 219 -44.64 -36.79 4.88
N ALA A 220 -45.54 -37.41 5.65
CA ALA A 220 -46.95 -37.04 5.67
C ALA A 220 -47.17 -35.61 6.19
N ARG A 221 -46.34 -35.11 7.12
CA ARG A 221 -46.37 -33.71 7.56
C ARG A 221 -45.80 -32.78 6.50
N ASP A 222 -44.67 -33.11 5.90
CA ASP A 222 -44.01 -32.30 4.88
C ASP A 222 -44.91 -32.15 3.63
N LEU A 223 -45.56 -33.25 3.21
CA LEU A 223 -46.55 -33.23 2.13
C LEU A 223 -47.77 -32.36 2.47
N ARG A 224 -48.23 -32.36 3.73
CA ARG A 224 -49.30 -31.45 4.17
C ARG A 224 -48.85 -29.98 4.12
N VAL A 225 -47.60 -29.69 4.47
CA VAL A 225 -47.03 -28.34 4.43
C VAL A 225 -46.87 -27.86 2.98
N MET A 226 -46.42 -28.72 2.08
CA MET A 226 -46.36 -28.41 0.64
C MET A 226 -47.75 -28.28 0.00
N ALA A 227 -48.75 -28.98 0.54
CA ALA A 227 -50.14 -28.94 0.09
C ALA A 227 -51.01 -27.85 0.76
N ILE A 228 -50.42 -26.87 1.47
CA ILE A 228 -51.12 -25.71 2.09
C ILE A 228 -51.67 -24.79 0.99
N GLY A 229 -52.72 -25.26 0.34
CA GLY A 229 -53.38 -24.66 -0.82
C GLY A 229 -54.51 -25.56 -1.33
N GLN A 230 -54.45 -26.87 -1.04
CA GLN A 230 -55.57 -27.78 -1.20
C GLN A 230 -56.01 -28.25 0.18
N SER A 231 -57.08 -27.63 0.70
CA SER A 231 -57.75 -28.03 1.94
C SER A 231 -58.30 -29.45 1.83
N ARG A 232 -57.45 -30.45 2.01
CA ARG A 232 -57.83 -31.81 2.36
C ARG A 232 -57.30 -32.10 3.76
N GLY A 233 -57.92 -31.42 4.72
CA GLY A 233 -57.70 -31.62 6.15
C GLY A 233 -57.95 -33.08 6.52
N GLN A 234 -57.01 -33.64 7.27
CA GLN A 234 -57.05 -34.86 8.10
C GLN A 234 -58.31 -35.76 7.99
N THR A 235 -58.62 -36.28 6.80
CA THR A 235 -59.82 -37.09 6.54
C THR A 235 -59.91 -38.32 7.46
N GLY A 236 -58.77 -38.88 7.84
CA GLY A 236 -58.72 -40.01 8.77
C GLY A 236 -58.99 -39.67 10.25
N GLN A 237 -58.78 -38.43 10.69
CA GLN A 237 -59.13 -38.02 12.06
C GLN A 237 -60.60 -37.62 12.14
N HIS A 238 -61.12 -36.92 11.12
CA HIS A 238 -62.55 -36.61 10.99
C HIS A 238 -63.44 -37.86 10.91
N ALA A 239 -62.91 -39.02 10.53
CA ALA A 239 -63.66 -40.28 10.50
C ALA A 239 -63.83 -40.97 11.87
N ARG A 240 -63.15 -40.50 12.92
CA ARG A 240 -63.19 -41.11 14.25
C ARG A 240 -64.16 -40.34 15.16
N SER A 241 -65.07 -41.03 15.83
CA SER A 241 -66.04 -40.40 16.76
C SER A 241 -65.36 -39.55 17.83
N ARG A 242 -64.22 -40.04 18.36
CA ARG A 242 -63.39 -39.34 19.37
C ARG A 242 -62.93 -37.94 18.94
N PHE A 243 -62.87 -37.67 17.63
CA PHE A 243 -62.55 -36.34 17.12
C PHE A 243 -63.64 -35.31 17.47
N TYR A 244 -64.90 -35.75 17.54
CA TYR A 244 -66.05 -34.90 17.86
C TYR A 244 -66.38 -34.84 19.36
N GLU A 245 -65.66 -35.60 20.19
CA GLU A 245 -65.73 -35.50 21.66
C GLU A 245 -64.89 -34.33 22.21
N LEU A 246 -64.23 -33.58 21.33
CA LEU A 246 -63.36 -32.47 21.70
C LEU A 246 -64.18 -31.20 22.03
N PRO A 247 -63.72 -30.35 22.97
CA PRO A 247 -64.48 -29.18 23.44
C PRO A 247 -64.88 -28.18 22.35
N TRP A 248 -64.16 -28.15 21.23
CA TRP A 248 -64.47 -27.27 20.10
C TRP A 248 -65.71 -27.71 19.32
N ALA A 249 -66.17 -28.95 19.46
CA ALA A 249 -67.27 -29.50 18.69
C ALA A 249 -68.61 -28.83 19.05
N GLU A 250 -68.87 -28.59 20.34
CA GLU A 250 -70.07 -27.89 20.82
C GLU A 250 -70.11 -26.44 20.30
N GLU A 251 -69.00 -25.72 20.44
CA GLU A 251 -68.90 -24.34 19.97
C GLU A 251 -69.02 -24.25 18.44
N ALA A 252 -68.43 -25.20 17.70
CA ALA A 252 -68.54 -25.28 16.25
C ALA A 252 -69.99 -25.57 15.81
N ALA A 253 -70.69 -26.47 16.50
CA ALA A 253 -72.10 -26.76 16.23
C ALA A 253 -72.99 -25.53 16.46
N MET A 254 -72.78 -24.81 17.56
CA MET A 254 -73.51 -23.57 17.86
C MET A 254 -73.25 -22.47 16.82
N ARG A 255 -71.99 -22.30 16.38
CA ARG A 255 -71.64 -21.35 15.32
C ARG A 255 -72.23 -21.74 13.96
N TYR A 256 -72.31 -23.03 13.66
CA TYR A 256 -72.93 -23.53 12.44
C TYR A 256 -74.44 -23.26 12.44
N LEU A 257 -75.12 -23.61 13.53
CA LEU A 257 -76.56 -23.39 13.71
C LEU A 257 -76.94 -21.91 13.61
N ARG A 258 -76.13 -21.02 14.20
CA ARG A 258 -76.34 -19.57 14.13
C ARG A 258 -76.17 -19.00 12.71
N ARG A 259 -75.48 -19.72 11.82
CA ARG A 259 -75.28 -19.32 10.42
C ARG A 259 -76.31 -19.94 9.47
N SER A 260 -77.01 -20.99 9.90
CA SER A 260 -78.07 -21.65 9.12
C SER A 260 -79.48 -21.10 9.40
N VAL A 261 -79.61 -20.18 10.36
CA VAL A 261 -80.82 -19.38 10.64
C VAL A 261 -80.60 -17.99 10.05
#